data_AF-A0A6J8A235-F1
#
_entry.id   AF-A0A6J8A235-F1
#
_cell.length_a   1.000
_cell.length_b   1.000
_cell.length_c   1.000
_cell.angle_alpha   90.00
_cell.angle_beta   90.00
_cell.angle_gamma   90.00
#
_symmetry.space_group_name_H-M   'P 1'
#
loop_
_entity.id
_entity.type
_entity.pdbx_description
1 polymer ?
#
loop_
_entity_poly.entity_id
_entity_poly.type
_entity_poly.pdbx_seq_one_letter_code
_entity_poly.pdbx_strand_id
1 'polypeptide(L)'
;MSTDKFYLTYVPNKKALLIADSRGRYLVDEISTEKFIDTKIVSEPGLSINKTHIIWKAIKVNIEKKDRAISFLWMAPCDLTTKEGKFISLTYNTTKYHNKIDNLVTKLSTLNAQIEARYKYTKVCLLECPPYSIKLYNKHQGHEEPNKYIKQTARLEHQIFFLNRQI
;
A
#
# COMPACT_ATOMS: atom_id res chain seq x y z
N MET A 1 -4.99 -14.81 -23.48
CA MET A 1 -5.05 -13.61 -22.61
C MET A 1 -3.71 -13.52 -21.89
N SER A 2 -2.99 -12.41 -22.09
CA SER A 2 -1.60 -12.22 -21.66
C SER A 2 -1.45 -12.36 -20.15
N THR A 3 -0.68 -13.35 -19.70
CA THR A 3 -0.11 -13.38 -18.36
C THR A 3 1.18 -12.57 -18.38
N ASP A 4 1.08 -11.26 -18.22
CA ASP A 4 2.24 -10.43 -17.93
C ASP A 4 2.68 -10.71 -16.50
N LYS A 5 3.43 -11.81 -16.34
CA LYS A 5 4.26 -12.03 -15.17
C LYS A 5 5.22 -10.84 -15.13
N PHE A 6 5.05 -9.96 -14.14
CA PHE A 6 6.04 -8.95 -13.78
C PHE A 6 7.33 -9.66 -13.34
N TYR A 7 8.12 -10.11 -14.30
CA TYR A 7 9.52 -10.35 -14.07
C TYR A 7 10.11 -8.98 -13.77
N LEU A 8 10.41 -8.72 -12.49
CA LEU A 8 11.42 -7.74 -12.09
C LEU A 8 12.70 -8.14 -12.81
N THR A 9 12.84 -7.71 -14.07
CA THR A 9 14.01 -7.97 -14.89
C THR A 9 15.16 -7.37 -14.11
N TYR A 10 16.13 -8.20 -13.77
CA TYR A 10 17.35 -7.77 -13.09
C TYR A 10 17.97 -6.63 -13.91
N VAL A 11 17.96 -5.43 -13.35
CA VAL A 11 18.68 -4.29 -13.92
C VAL A 11 19.74 -3.92 -12.89
N PRO A 12 21.02 -4.24 -13.13
CA PRO A 12 22.07 -3.86 -12.21
C PRO A 12 22.03 -2.34 -11.97
N ASN A 13 22.36 -1.91 -10.74
CA ASN A 13 22.42 -0.51 -10.32
C ASN A 13 21.07 0.20 -10.10
N LYS A 14 20.06 -0.48 -9.55
CA LYS A 14 18.83 0.18 -9.08
C LYS A 14 18.73 0.22 -7.56
N LYS A 15 18.30 1.35 -7.01
CA LYS A 15 17.84 1.46 -5.62
C LYS A 15 16.39 0.97 -5.51
N ALA A 16 16.03 0.35 -4.40
CA ALA A 16 14.64 0.02 -4.07
C ALA A 16 14.21 0.81 -2.83
N LEU A 17 13.02 1.40 -2.89
CA LEU A 17 12.38 2.04 -1.74
C LEU A 17 10.99 1.45 -1.55
N LEU A 18 10.77 0.70 -0.48
CA LEU A 18 9.43 0.31 -0.06
C LEU A 18 8.85 1.37 0.88
N ILE A 19 7.70 1.91 0.52
CA ILE A 19 6.90 2.79 1.39
C ILE A 19 5.62 2.05 1.73
N ALA A 20 5.43 1.77 3.01
CA ALA A 20 4.34 0.93 3.47
C ALA A 20 3.70 1.46 4.76
N ASP A 21 2.54 0.91 5.11
CA ASP A 21 2.00 1.09 6.46
C ASP A 21 2.80 0.29 7.51
N SER A 22 2.22 0.08 8.70
CA SER A 22 2.87 -0.68 9.78
C SER A 22 3.31 -2.09 9.37
N ARG A 23 2.72 -2.70 8.35
CA ARG A 23 3.04 -4.07 7.90
C ARG A 23 4.39 -4.18 7.21
N GLY A 24 4.88 -3.09 6.59
CA GLY A 24 6.18 -3.11 5.92
C GLY A 24 7.35 -3.39 6.86
N ARG A 25 7.20 -3.16 8.17
CA ARG A 25 8.23 -3.44 9.17
C ARG A 25 8.60 -4.91 9.25
N TYR A 26 7.67 -5.81 8.94
CA TYR A 26 7.91 -7.25 8.97
C TYR A 26 8.56 -7.78 7.69
N LEU A 27 8.76 -6.92 6.67
CA LEU A 27 9.45 -7.28 5.43
C LEU A 27 10.92 -6.88 5.43
N VAL A 28 11.41 -6.21 6.47
CA VAL A 28 12.80 -5.72 6.56
C VAL A 28 13.79 -6.86 6.42
N ASP A 29 13.49 -8.01 7.03
CA ASP A 29 14.40 -9.16 7.05
C ASP A 29 14.25 -10.06 5.81
N GLU A 30 13.15 -9.92 5.06
CA GLU A 30 12.79 -10.78 3.92
C GLU A 30 13.21 -10.18 2.56
N ILE A 31 13.45 -8.87 2.49
CA ILE A 31 13.90 -8.22 1.26
C ILE A 31 15.44 -8.33 1.15
N SER A 32 15.88 -9.54 0.81
CA SER A 32 17.27 -9.89 0.52
C SER A 32 17.76 -9.32 -0.83
N THR A 33 19.05 -8.95 -0.84
CA THR A 33 19.69 -7.83 -1.53
C THR A 33 20.31 -8.12 -2.91
N GLU A 34 20.03 -9.25 -3.54
CA GLU A 34 20.75 -9.63 -4.77
C GLU A 34 20.35 -8.80 -6.01
N LYS A 35 19.16 -8.16 -5.99
CA LYS A 35 18.62 -7.44 -7.16
C LYS A 35 18.78 -5.92 -7.13
N PHE A 36 19.14 -5.34 -5.99
CA PHE A 36 19.20 -3.89 -5.80
C PHE A 36 20.50 -3.49 -5.09
N ILE A 37 21.08 -2.36 -5.50
CA ILE A 37 22.32 -1.84 -4.89
C ILE A 37 22.09 -1.27 -3.49
N ASP A 38 20.87 -0.83 -3.20
CA ASP A 38 20.44 -0.36 -1.89
C ASP A 38 18.94 -0.57 -1.79
N THR A 39 18.49 -1.09 -0.65
CA THR A 39 17.08 -1.27 -0.35
C THR A 39 16.75 -0.52 0.93
N LYS A 40 15.76 0.37 0.86
CA LYS A 40 15.24 1.11 2.00
C LYS A 40 13.78 0.77 2.21
N ILE A 41 13.39 0.63 3.47
CA ILE A 41 11.99 0.45 3.86
C ILE A 41 11.61 1.60 4.77
N VAL A 42 10.55 2.32 4.39
CA VAL A 42 9.92 3.35 5.21
C VAL A 42 8.52 2.87 5.54
N SER A 43 8.32 2.47 6.79
CA SER A 43 7.04 1.97 7.29
C SER A 43 6.43 2.91 8.31
N GLU A 44 5.26 3.46 8.00
CA GLU A 44 4.56 4.42 8.85
C GLU A 44 3.20 3.85 9.30
N PRO A 45 2.96 3.65 10.61
CA PRO A 45 1.66 3.16 11.07
C PRO A 45 0.52 4.11 10.66
N GLY A 46 -0.55 3.53 10.09
CA GLY A 46 -1.69 4.32 9.63
C GLY A 46 -1.40 5.14 8.37
N LEU A 47 -0.41 4.76 7.55
CA LEU A 47 -0.15 5.41 6.27
C LEU A 47 -1.36 5.23 5.33
N SER A 48 -1.89 6.35 4.86
CA SER A 48 -3.04 6.42 3.95
C SER A 48 -2.74 7.40 2.81
N ILE A 49 -3.53 7.39 1.74
CA ILE A 49 -3.26 8.25 0.57
C ILE A 49 -3.30 9.73 0.91
N ASN A 50 -4.01 10.11 1.98
CA ASN A 50 -4.07 11.51 2.43
C ASN A 50 -2.78 11.97 3.13
N LYS A 51 -1.87 11.04 3.48
CA LYS A 51 -0.57 11.34 4.09
C LYS A 51 0.56 11.43 3.05
N THR A 52 0.28 12.02 1.88
CA THR A 52 1.25 12.14 0.78
C THR A 52 2.56 12.83 1.18
N HIS A 53 2.53 13.76 2.14
CA HIS A 53 3.73 14.42 2.66
C HIS A 53 4.77 13.44 3.23
N ILE A 54 4.34 12.33 3.84
CA ILE A 54 5.22 11.28 4.37
C ILE A 54 5.89 10.54 3.22
N ILE A 55 5.12 10.21 2.17
CA ILE A 55 5.60 9.55 0.96
C ILE A 55 6.65 10.43 0.27
N TRP A 56 6.35 11.72 0.09
CA TRP A 56 7.29 12.68 -0.49
C TRP A 56 8.56 12.85 0.33
N LYS A 57 8.44 12.89 1.67
CA LYS A 57 9.60 12.94 2.57
C LYS A 57 10.46 11.68 2.40
N ALA A 58 9.86 10.50 2.39
CA ALA A 58 10.55 9.23 2.20
C ALA A 58 11.33 9.20 0.88
N ILE A 59 10.69 9.59 -0.23
CA ILE A 59 11.33 9.64 -1.55
C ILE A 59 12.49 10.66 -1.54
N LYS A 60 12.24 11.88 -1.06
CA LYS A 60 13.26 12.94 -1.03
C LYS A 60 14.51 12.57 -0.23
N VAL A 61 14.35 11.83 0.87
CA VAL A 61 15.45 11.44 1.75
C VAL A 61 16.26 10.27 1.16
N ASN A 62 15.61 9.34 0.46
CA ASN A 62 16.23 8.08 0.06
C ASN A 62 16.58 7.98 -1.44
N ILE A 63 15.99 8.83 -2.28
CA ILE A 63 16.15 8.80 -3.73
C ILE A 63 16.58 10.18 -4.22
N GLU A 64 17.75 10.25 -4.85
CA GLU A 64 18.18 11.43 -5.57
C GLU A 64 17.54 11.49 -6.96
N LYS A 65 17.39 12.69 -7.54
CA LYS A 65 16.78 12.86 -8.87
C LYS A 65 17.48 12.08 -10.00
N LYS A 66 18.78 11.82 -9.86
CA LYS A 66 19.61 11.09 -10.83
C LYS A 66 19.63 9.57 -10.58
N ASP A 67 19.10 9.12 -9.44
CA ASP A 67 19.11 7.70 -9.09
C ASP A 67 18.14 6.93 -9.98
N ARG A 68 18.60 5.80 -10.50
CA ARG A 68 17.73 4.78 -11.07
C ARG A 68 17.10 4.02 -9.91
N ALA A 69 15.81 4.20 -9.66
CA ALA A 69 15.15 3.61 -8.51
C ALA A 69 13.83 2.93 -8.87
N ILE A 70 13.39 2.02 -8.01
CA ILE A 70 12.02 1.50 -7.99
C ILE A 70 11.44 1.82 -6.62
N SER A 71 10.35 2.59 -6.61
CA SER A 71 9.59 2.86 -5.40
C SER A 71 8.38 1.95 -5.35
N PHE A 72 8.32 1.06 -4.37
CA PHE A 72 7.16 0.21 -4.10
C PHE A 72 6.24 0.92 -3.10
N LEU A 73 4.98 1.12 -3.47
CA LEU A 73 3.96 1.67 -2.57
C LEU A 73 3.03 0.56 -2.13
N TRP A 74 3.08 0.19 -0.85
CA TRP A 74 2.21 -0.83 -0.27
C TRP A 74 1.28 -0.22 0.78
N MET A 75 0.13 0.24 0.31
CA MET A 75 -0.81 1.02 1.13
C MET A 75 -2.26 0.69 0.76
N ALA A 76 -3.21 1.51 1.21
CA ALA A 76 -4.67 1.41 1.05
C ALA A 76 -5.49 0.78 2.19
N PRO A 77 -5.03 -0.17 3.03
CA PRO A 77 -5.86 -0.67 4.14
C PRO A 77 -6.32 0.40 5.13
N CYS A 78 -5.46 1.37 5.39
CA CYS A 78 -5.79 2.51 6.25
C CYS A 78 -6.69 3.55 5.54
N ASP A 79 -6.94 3.40 4.23
CA ASP A 79 -7.94 4.17 3.48
C ASP A 79 -9.30 3.47 3.45
N LEU A 80 -9.30 2.12 3.50
CA LEU A 80 -10.51 1.29 3.51
C LEU A 80 -11.08 1.06 4.91
N THR A 81 -10.24 1.15 5.94
CA THR A 81 -10.62 0.96 7.34
C THR A 81 -10.33 2.20 8.18
N THR A 82 -11.15 2.44 9.19
CA THR A 82 -10.94 3.45 10.21
C THR A 82 -10.63 2.78 11.54
N LYS A 83 -9.90 3.48 12.41
CA LYS A 83 -9.49 2.97 13.72
C LYS A 83 -10.21 3.75 14.83
N GLU A 84 -10.90 3.03 15.71
CA GLU A 84 -11.56 3.56 16.91
C GLU A 84 -10.90 2.91 18.14
N GLY A 85 -10.07 3.69 18.84
CA GLY A 85 -9.21 3.15 19.88
C GLY A 85 -8.22 2.13 19.33
N LYS A 86 -8.27 0.88 19.82
CA LYS A 86 -7.47 -0.24 19.30
C LYS A 86 -8.18 -1.09 18.24
N PHE A 87 -9.47 -0.84 18.02
CA PHE A 87 -10.28 -1.61 17.07
C PHE A 87 -10.36 -0.90 15.73
N ILE A 88 -10.76 -1.63 14.71
CA ILE A 88 -11.01 -1.06 13.39
C ILE A 88 -12.41 -1.39 12.89
N SER A 89 -12.89 -0.56 11.97
CA SER A 89 -14.16 -0.74 11.26
C SER A 89 -13.98 -0.35 9.80
N LEU A 90 -14.92 -0.74 8.95
CA LEU A 90 -14.91 -0.39 7.54
C LEU A 90 -15.26 1.09 7.36
N THR A 91 -14.41 1.86 6.68
CA THR A 91 -14.65 3.29 6.43
C THR A 91 -15.89 3.49 5.56
N TYR A 92 -16.04 2.68 4.51
CA TYR A 92 -17.15 2.77 3.56
C TYR A 92 -18.12 1.61 3.76
N ASN A 93 -19.04 1.77 4.70
CA ASN A 93 -20.03 0.74 5.03
C ASN A 93 -21.29 0.76 4.12
N THR A 94 -21.30 1.60 3.09
CA THR A 94 -22.41 1.72 2.13
C THR A 94 -22.16 0.88 0.88
N THR A 95 -23.20 0.50 0.16
CA THR A 95 -23.09 -0.23 -1.13
C THR A 95 -22.50 0.64 -2.26
N LYS A 96 -22.40 1.96 -2.07
CA LYS A 96 -21.86 2.92 -3.05
C LYS A 96 -20.37 3.19 -2.84
N TYR A 97 -19.61 2.21 -2.35
CA TYR A 97 -18.17 2.36 -2.12
C TYR A 97 -17.34 2.43 -3.41
N HIS A 98 -17.87 1.98 -4.56
CA HIS A 98 -17.14 1.95 -5.84
C HIS A 98 -16.51 3.31 -6.18
N ASN A 99 -17.30 4.39 -6.15
CA ASN A 99 -16.81 5.75 -6.38
C ASN A 99 -15.69 6.17 -5.40
N LYS A 100 -15.67 5.62 -4.19
CA LYS A 100 -14.61 5.90 -3.20
C LYS A 100 -13.33 5.16 -3.53
N ILE A 101 -13.43 3.92 -4.01
CA ILE A 101 -12.28 3.15 -4.49
C ILE A 101 -11.74 3.74 -5.79
N ASP A 102 -12.58 4.10 -6.75
CA ASP A 102 -12.15 4.75 -8.00
C ASP A 102 -11.41 6.06 -7.73
N ASN A 103 -11.88 6.84 -6.74
CA ASN A 103 -11.19 8.04 -6.29
C ASN A 103 -9.84 7.70 -5.62
N LEU A 104 -9.76 6.63 -4.82
CA LEU A 104 -8.50 6.17 -4.22
C LEU A 104 -7.49 5.76 -5.31
N VAL A 105 -7.94 5.01 -6.31
CA VAL A 105 -7.11 4.61 -7.47
C VAL A 105 -6.64 5.84 -8.23
N THR A 106 -7.54 6.79 -8.50
CA THR A 106 -7.18 8.05 -9.19
C THR A 106 -6.11 8.83 -8.41
N LYS A 107 -6.23 8.90 -7.09
CA LYS A 107 -5.23 9.56 -6.23
C LYS A 107 -3.89 8.83 -6.26
N LEU A 108 -3.88 7.50 -6.20
CA LEU A 108 -2.66 6.68 -6.30
C LEU A 108 -1.97 6.88 -7.66
N SER A 109 -2.73 6.82 -8.75
CA SER A 109 -2.22 7.06 -10.11
C SER A 109 -1.68 8.48 -10.29
N THR A 110 -2.35 9.48 -9.71
CA THR A 110 -1.88 10.87 -9.72
C THR A 110 -0.56 11.00 -8.95
N LEU A 111 -0.46 10.40 -7.76
CA LEU A 111 0.76 10.40 -6.97
C LEU A 111 1.92 9.72 -7.72
N ASN A 112 1.65 8.57 -8.34
CA ASN A 112 2.62 7.88 -9.20
C ASN A 112 3.14 8.82 -10.30
N ALA A 113 2.24 9.39 -11.11
CA ALA A 113 2.62 10.29 -12.19
C ALA A 113 3.45 11.50 -11.72
N GLN A 114 3.11 12.07 -10.55
CA GLN A 114 3.87 13.17 -9.96
C GLN A 114 5.28 12.74 -9.54
N ILE A 115 5.44 11.54 -8.98
CA ILE A 115 6.75 11.00 -8.58
C ILE A 115 7.61 10.78 -9.82
N GLU A 116 7.11 10.10 -10.85
CA GLU A 116 7.86 9.80 -12.08
C GLU A 116 8.22 11.08 -12.85
N ALA A 117 7.34 12.08 -12.85
CA ALA A 117 7.63 13.39 -13.45
C ALA A 117 8.79 14.12 -12.71
N ARG A 118 8.85 14.03 -11.38
CA ARG A 118 9.86 14.71 -10.57
C ARG A 118 11.18 13.93 -10.45
N TYR A 119 11.12 12.62 -10.51
CA TYR A 119 12.23 11.68 -10.41
C TYR A 119 12.24 10.79 -11.66
N LYS A 120 12.65 11.36 -12.80
CA LYS A 120 12.57 10.77 -14.14
C LYS A 120 13.11 9.33 -14.28
N TYR A 121 14.06 8.95 -13.43
CA TYR A 121 14.68 7.62 -13.43
C TYR A 121 14.12 6.67 -12.37
N THR A 122 13.11 7.11 -11.64
CA THR A 122 12.36 6.31 -10.67
C THR A 122 11.10 5.76 -11.33
N LYS A 123 10.89 4.46 -11.21
CA LYS A 123 9.59 3.83 -11.50
C LYS A 123 8.83 3.63 -10.22
N VAL A 124 7.52 3.78 -10.23
CA VAL A 124 6.67 3.43 -9.09
C VAL A 124 5.93 2.13 -9.37
N CYS A 125 5.87 1.25 -8.39
CA CYS A 125 5.09 0.01 -8.43
C CYS A 125 4.11 0.03 -7.26
N LEU A 126 2.81 -0.03 -7.56
CA LEU A 126 1.78 -0.23 -6.54
C LEU A 126 1.73 -1.71 -6.20
N LEU A 127 1.83 -2.05 -4.91
CA LEU A 127 1.73 -3.43 -4.45
C LEU A 127 0.29 -3.76 -4.06
N GLU A 128 -0.16 -4.94 -4.43
CA GLU A 128 -1.48 -5.44 -4.10
C GLU A 128 -1.74 -5.42 -2.59
N CYS A 129 -2.94 -5.01 -2.22
CA CYS A 129 -3.37 -5.09 -0.84
C CYS A 129 -3.73 -6.56 -0.53
N PRO A 130 -3.07 -7.20 0.46
CA PRO A 130 -3.45 -8.55 0.86
C PRO A 130 -4.87 -8.56 1.44
N PRO A 131 -5.60 -9.69 1.34
CA PRO A 131 -6.86 -9.85 2.03
C PRO A 131 -6.66 -9.70 3.54
N TYR A 132 -7.65 -9.08 4.19
CA TYR A 132 -7.55 -8.72 5.60
C TYR A 132 -8.92 -8.74 6.28
N SER A 133 -8.96 -9.23 7.51
CA SER A 133 -10.19 -9.45 8.26
C SER A 133 -10.33 -8.53 9.46
N ILE A 134 -11.36 -7.66 9.41
CA ILE A 134 -11.75 -6.79 10.53
C ILE A 134 -12.13 -7.65 11.75
N LYS A 135 -12.87 -8.74 11.53
CA LYS A 135 -13.24 -9.69 12.60
C LYS A 135 -12.00 -10.24 13.31
N LEU A 136 -11.05 -10.80 12.55
CA LEU A 136 -9.88 -11.45 13.14
C LEU A 136 -8.98 -10.42 13.84
N TYR A 137 -8.78 -9.25 13.24
CA TYR A 137 -8.03 -8.19 13.88
C TYR A 137 -8.67 -7.75 15.20
N ASN A 138 -9.98 -7.43 15.20
CA ASN A 138 -10.66 -6.99 16.42
C ASN A 138 -10.69 -8.08 17.49
N LYS A 139 -10.83 -9.36 17.10
CA LYS A 139 -10.68 -10.50 18.02
C LYS A 139 -9.29 -10.52 18.66
N HIS A 140 -8.23 -10.39 17.86
CA HIS A 140 -6.85 -10.34 18.37
C HIS A 140 -6.61 -9.14 19.29
N GLN A 141 -7.26 -8.01 19.02
CA GLN A 141 -7.22 -6.82 19.90
C GLN A 141 -8.07 -6.95 21.16
N GLY A 142 -8.79 -8.07 21.36
CA GLY A 142 -9.61 -8.34 22.53
C GLY A 142 -10.97 -7.65 22.52
N HIS A 143 -11.59 -7.49 21.34
CA HIS A 143 -12.97 -7.02 21.25
C HIS A 143 -13.92 -8.12 21.76
N GLU A 144 -14.90 -7.77 22.61
CA GLU A 144 -15.84 -8.72 23.22
C GLU A 144 -16.75 -9.41 22.18
N GLU A 145 -17.25 -8.64 21.22
CA GLU A 145 -18.14 -9.13 20.16
C GLU A 145 -17.52 -9.05 18.74
N PRO A 146 -16.48 -9.83 18.39
CA PRO A 146 -15.82 -9.72 17.08
C PRO A 146 -16.74 -10.17 15.92
N ASN A 147 -17.75 -11.00 16.20
CA ASN A 147 -18.68 -11.51 15.19
C ASN A 147 -19.55 -10.41 14.55
N LYS A 148 -19.75 -9.25 15.21
CA LYS A 148 -20.49 -8.13 14.62
C LYS A 148 -19.82 -7.56 13.36
N TYR A 149 -18.53 -7.84 13.17
CA TYR A 149 -17.74 -7.38 12.03
C TYR A 149 -17.67 -8.36 10.84
N ILE A 150 -18.42 -9.48 10.86
CA ILE A 150 -18.42 -10.46 9.74
C ILE A 150 -18.86 -9.79 8.42
N LYS A 151 -19.97 -9.05 8.43
CA LYS A 151 -20.46 -8.35 7.23
C LYS A 151 -19.47 -7.29 6.73
N GLN A 152 -18.80 -6.60 7.65
CA GLN A 152 -17.77 -5.62 7.29
C GLN A 152 -16.52 -6.29 6.70
N THR A 153 -16.14 -7.46 7.20
CA THR A 153 -15.02 -8.26 6.67
C THR A 153 -15.27 -8.66 5.22
N ALA A 154 -16.43 -9.28 4.94
CA ALA A 154 -16.77 -9.68 3.58
C ALA A 154 -16.82 -8.48 2.61
N ARG A 155 -17.32 -7.34 3.08
CA ARG A 155 -17.29 -6.09 2.29
C ARG A 155 -15.88 -5.60 2.06
N LEU A 156 -15.01 -5.62 3.07
CA LEU A 156 -13.62 -5.21 2.94
C LEU A 156 -12.88 -6.07 1.92
N GLU A 157 -13.04 -7.39 1.98
CA GLU A 157 -12.45 -8.32 1.02
C GLU A 157 -12.88 -7.99 -0.41
N HIS A 158 -14.16 -7.68 -0.63
CA HIS A 158 -14.65 -7.26 -1.94
C HIS A 158 -14.09 -5.89 -2.38
N GLN A 159 -13.93 -4.94 -1.46
CA GLN A 159 -13.29 -3.64 -1.74
C GLN A 159 -11.82 -3.81 -2.10
N ILE A 160 -11.09 -4.65 -1.38
CA ILE A 160 -9.69 -5.01 -1.67
C ILE A 160 -9.59 -5.67 -3.04
N PHE A 161 -10.47 -6.63 -3.35
CA PHE A 161 -10.51 -7.27 -4.65
C PHE A 161 -10.71 -6.25 -5.78
N PHE A 162 -11.66 -5.33 -5.63
CA PHE A 162 -11.92 -4.30 -6.64
C PHE A 162 -10.73 -3.33 -6.79
N LEU A 163 -10.11 -2.93 -5.68
CA LEU A 163 -8.90 -2.10 -5.69
C LEU A 163 -7.75 -2.81 -6.42
N ASN A 164 -7.45 -4.07 -6.06
CA ASN A 164 -6.34 -4.83 -6.65
C ASN A 164 -6.52 -5.07 -8.15
N ARG A 165 -7.75 -5.07 -8.68
CA ARG A 165 -7.99 -5.17 -10.12
C ARG A 165 -7.67 -3.90 -10.92
N GLN A 166 -7.50 -2.76 -10.24
CA GLN A 166 -7.25 -1.47 -10.87
C GLN A 166 -5.81 -0.96 -10.72
N ILE A 167 -5.00 -1.60 -9.87
CA ILE A 167 -3.58 -1.28 -9.66
C ILE A 167 -2.69 -2.30 -10.38
#